data_AF-A0A3A9YST6-F1
#
_entry.id   AF-A0A3A9YST6-F1
#
_cell.length_a   1.000
_cell.length_b   1.000
_cell.length_c   1.000
_cell.angle_alpha   90.00
_cell.angle_beta   90.00
_cell.angle_gamma   90.00
#
_symmetry.space_group_name_H-M   'P 1'
#
loop_
_entity.id
_entity.type
_entity.pdbx_description
1 polymer ?
#
loop_
_entity_poly.entity_id
_entity_poly.type
_entity_poly.pdbx_seq_one_letter_code
_entity_poly.pdbx_strand_id
1 'polypeptide(L)'
;MRTAIGRIAAAFIVTAVLAACNRESAAASPDIWSRDGREVSADEVTSYAGHPHCNWEQAQFLHVSWPPGTDASDRSETRQYVRDPEGVLGDEALRRAYQPDATLPRDAQATGYTSGSTTLWLAPSDRDTRAYLVTTDPRRVEAWPRVEPPVGCD
;
A
#
# COMPACT_ATOMS: atom_id res chain seq x y z
N MET A 1 26.80 -72.55 5.73
CA MET A 1 25.64 -72.60 6.65
C MET A 1 25.52 -71.25 7.35
N ARG A 2 24.34 -70.64 7.30
CA ARG A 2 24.00 -69.29 7.79
C ARG A 2 23.38 -69.37 9.19
N THR A 3 23.82 -68.50 10.10
CA THR A 3 23.14 -68.10 11.36
C THR A 3 23.87 -66.84 11.86
N ALA A 4 23.28 -65.80 12.44
CA ALA A 4 21.91 -65.45 12.77
C ALA A 4 21.78 -63.90 12.81
N ILE A 5 20.55 -63.43 12.64
CA ILE A 5 20.10 -62.03 12.66
C ILE A 5 19.99 -61.54 14.10
N GLY A 6 20.33 -60.27 14.34
CA GLY A 6 19.97 -59.60 15.58
C GLY A 6 20.33 -58.12 15.57
N ARG A 7 19.41 -57.26 15.10
CA ARG A 7 19.41 -55.84 15.47
C ARG A 7 17.97 -55.35 15.62
N ILE A 8 17.62 -55.08 16.87
CA ILE A 8 16.40 -54.40 17.32
C ILE A 8 16.48 -52.95 16.83
N ALA A 9 15.51 -52.52 16.02
CA ALA A 9 15.33 -51.12 15.69
C ALA A 9 14.35 -50.51 16.69
N ALA A 10 14.84 -49.66 17.59
CA ALA A 10 14.00 -48.83 18.45
C ALA A 10 13.48 -47.64 17.64
N ALA A 11 12.16 -47.55 17.51
CA ALA A 11 11.49 -46.42 16.88
C ALA A 11 11.41 -45.24 17.87
N PHE A 12 12.11 -44.14 17.58
CA PHE A 12 11.90 -42.87 18.24
C PHE A 12 10.78 -42.10 17.53
N ILE A 13 9.62 -41.99 18.17
CA ILE A 13 8.54 -41.11 17.73
C ILE A 13 8.88 -39.71 18.26
N VAL A 14 9.26 -38.80 17.36
CA VAL A 14 9.42 -37.38 17.66
C VAL A 14 8.08 -36.70 17.44
N THR A 15 7.37 -36.38 18.52
CA THR A 15 6.13 -35.61 18.46
C THR A 15 6.48 -34.13 18.25
N ALA A 16 6.29 -33.63 17.03
CA ALA A 16 6.46 -32.22 16.72
C ALA A 16 5.29 -31.42 17.32
N VAL A 17 5.56 -30.65 18.38
CA VAL A 17 4.62 -29.63 18.87
C VAL A 17 4.74 -28.43 17.92
N LEU A 18 3.79 -28.30 17.00
CA LEU A 18 3.67 -27.10 16.19
C LEU A 18 3.21 -25.97 17.11
N ALA A 19 4.13 -25.08 17.46
CA ALA A 19 3.79 -23.78 18.01
C ALA A 19 2.98 -23.02 16.95
N ALA A 20 1.65 -23.02 17.09
CA ALA A 20 0.80 -22.11 16.36
C ALA A 20 1.10 -20.70 16.88
N CYS A 21 1.99 -19.98 16.21
CA CYS A 21 2.06 -18.54 16.36
C CYS A 21 0.71 -17.99 15.89
N ASN A 22 -0.10 -17.53 16.83
CA ASN A 22 -1.30 -16.74 16.56
C ASN A 22 -0.89 -15.57 15.66
N ARG A 23 -1.13 -15.70 14.35
CA ARG A 23 -1.07 -14.59 13.42
C ARG A 23 -2.34 -13.77 13.62
N GLU A 24 -2.39 -13.01 14.71
CA GLU A 24 -3.12 -11.75 14.65
C GLU A 24 -2.45 -10.96 13.54
N SER A 25 -3.16 -10.77 12.43
CA SER A 25 -2.70 -9.99 11.30
C SER A 25 -2.43 -8.57 11.81
N ALA A 26 -1.18 -8.30 12.20
CA ALA A 26 -0.74 -6.93 12.37
C ALA A 26 -1.03 -6.22 11.05
N ALA A 27 -1.70 -5.07 11.11
CA ALA A 27 -1.84 -4.20 9.94
C ALA A 27 -0.45 -4.01 9.32
N ALA A 28 -0.35 -4.09 8.00
CA ALA A 28 0.91 -3.85 7.33
C ALA A 28 1.46 -2.47 7.75
N SER A 29 2.75 -2.39 8.05
CA SER A 29 3.39 -1.11 8.33
C SER A 29 3.20 -0.16 7.13
N PRO A 30 3.01 1.15 7.37
CA PRO A 30 3.00 2.13 6.28
C PRO A 30 4.28 2.08 5.45
N ASP A 31 4.18 2.47 4.19
CA ASP A 31 5.34 2.58 3.32
C ASP A 31 6.23 3.75 3.76
N ILE A 32 7.54 3.59 3.59
CA ILE A 32 8.52 4.65 3.82
C ILE A 32 8.61 5.49 2.55
N TRP A 33 8.44 6.80 2.71
CA TRP A 33 8.55 7.77 1.64
C TRP A 33 9.77 8.66 1.83
N SER A 34 10.37 9.07 0.72
CA SER A 34 11.40 10.09 0.69
C SER A 34 11.04 11.18 -0.30
N ARG A 35 11.49 12.41 -0.07
CA ARG A 35 11.42 13.52 -1.00
C ARG A 35 12.82 13.99 -1.32
N ASP A 36 13.15 14.02 -2.61
CA ASP A 36 14.47 14.45 -3.10
C ASP A 36 15.64 13.70 -2.40
N GLY A 37 15.43 12.41 -2.11
CA GLY A 37 16.41 11.53 -1.48
C GLY A 37 16.49 11.59 0.05
N ARG A 38 15.60 12.32 0.73
CA ARG A 38 15.50 12.36 2.19
C ARG A 38 14.18 11.77 2.65
N GLU A 39 14.21 10.87 3.62
CA GLU A 39 13.00 10.37 4.27
C GLU A 39 12.19 11.53 4.85
N VAL A 40 10.86 11.45 4.73
CA VAL A 40 9.91 12.48 5.17
C VAL A 40 8.96 11.92 6.22
N SER A 41 8.31 12.81 6.99
CA SER A 41 7.34 12.45 8.01
C SER A 41 6.09 11.79 7.40
N ALA A 42 5.43 10.92 8.17
CA ALA A 42 4.11 10.40 7.82
C ALA A 42 3.04 11.52 7.77
N ASP A 43 3.27 12.65 8.44
CA ASP A 43 2.41 13.84 8.38
C ASP A 43 2.55 14.61 7.06
N GLU A 44 3.65 14.38 6.32
CA GLU A 44 3.88 14.94 4.99
C GLU A 44 3.33 14.00 3.91
N VAL A 45 3.71 12.72 3.96
CA VAL A 45 3.16 11.70 3.06
C VAL A 45 3.21 10.32 3.71
N THR A 46 2.11 9.58 3.57
CA THR A 46 2.05 8.20 4.03
C THR A 46 1.16 7.38 3.11
N SER A 47 1.51 6.11 2.90
CA SER A 47 0.62 5.14 2.27
C SER A 47 0.54 3.87 3.08
N TYR A 48 -0.63 3.24 3.08
CA TYR A 48 -0.91 2.04 3.85
C TYR A 48 -2.06 1.24 3.22
N ALA A 49 -2.05 -0.07 3.43
CA ALA A 49 -3.18 -0.93 3.07
C ALA A 49 -4.36 -0.72 4.01
N GLY A 50 -5.59 -0.89 3.52
CA GLY A 50 -6.77 -0.85 4.37
C GLY A 50 -6.75 -1.90 5.47
N HIS A 51 -7.46 -1.62 6.57
CA HIS A 51 -7.39 -2.47 7.75
C HIS A 51 -8.29 -3.72 7.63
N PRO A 52 -7.86 -4.88 8.19
CA PRO A 52 -8.64 -6.11 8.15
C PRO A 52 -10.02 -6.05 8.82
N HIS A 53 -10.18 -5.24 9.86
CA HIS A 53 -11.47 -5.12 10.56
C HIS A 53 -12.59 -4.52 9.69
N CYS A 54 -12.22 -3.86 8.58
CA CYS A 54 -13.16 -3.34 7.58
C CYS A 54 -13.26 -4.24 6.35
N ASN A 55 -12.47 -5.31 6.27
CA ASN A 55 -12.23 -6.10 5.06
C ASN A 55 -11.69 -5.26 3.88
N TRP A 56 -10.82 -4.28 4.17
CA TRP A 56 -10.29 -3.33 3.18
C TRP A 56 -8.84 -3.61 2.77
N GLU A 57 -8.29 -4.78 3.06
CA GLU A 57 -6.86 -5.08 2.86
C GLU A 57 -6.43 -5.05 1.38
N GLN A 58 -7.39 -5.08 0.45
CA GLN A 58 -7.15 -4.99 -0.98
C GLN A 58 -7.13 -3.54 -1.49
N ALA A 59 -7.57 -2.57 -0.67
CA ALA A 59 -7.44 -1.15 -0.94
C ALA A 59 -6.12 -0.60 -0.38
N GLN A 60 -5.56 0.40 -1.06
CA GLN A 60 -4.44 1.20 -0.57
C GLN A 60 -4.86 2.66 -0.49
N PHE A 61 -4.43 3.30 0.60
CA PHE A 61 -4.63 4.70 0.86
C PHE A 61 -3.30 5.42 0.71
N LEU A 62 -3.34 6.60 0.10
CA LEU A 62 -2.23 7.55 0.06
C LEU A 62 -2.73 8.87 0.64
N HIS A 63 -2.08 9.34 1.69
CA HIS A 63 -2.29 10.65 2.30
C HIS A 63 -1.12 11.53 1.95
N VAL A 64 -1.41 12.72 1.43
CA VAL A 64 -0.40 13.72 1.06
C VAL A 64 -0.84 15.04 1.68
N SER A 65 0.02 15.65 2.49
CA SER A 65 -0.17 17.02 2.95
C SER A 65 -0.28 17.98 1.75
N TRP A 66 -0.97 19.09 1.96
CA TRP A 66 -1.23 20.03 0.90
C TRP A 66 -0.90 21.48 1.31
N PRO A 67 -0.04 22.18 0.54
CA PRO A 67 0.62 21.73 -0.69
C PRO A 67 1.73 20.68 -0.45
N PRO A 68 2.12 19.88 -1.47
CA PRO A 68 3.22 18.92 -1.34
C PRO A 68 4.50 19.58 -0.80
N GLY A 69 5.16 18.93 0.15
CA GLY A 69 6.38 19.42 0.79
C GLY A 69 6.16 20.12 2.13
N THR A 70 4.96 20.03 2.70
CA THR A 70 4.63 20.57 4.03
C THR A 70 4.28 19.45 5.00
N ASP A 71 4.33 19.71 6.31
CA ASP A 71 3.71 18.81 7.28
C ASP A 71 2.25 19.24 7.49
N ALA A 72 1.32 18.29 7.48
CA ALA A 72 -0.07 18.56 7.85
C ALA A 72 -0.20 18.61 9.38
N SER A 73 -0.81 19.67 9.91
CA SER A 73 -1.14 19.78 11.34
C SER A 73 -2.56 19.26 11.63
N ASP A 74 -3.41 19.20 10.61
CA ASP A 74 -4.78 18.69 10.68
C ASP A 74 -5.16 17.93 9.40
N ARG A 75 -6.17 17.05 9.50
CA ARG A 75 -6.66 16.25 8.37
C ARG A 75 -7.20 17.09 7.21
N SER A 76 -7.72 18.29 7.47
CA SER A 76 -8.20 19.21 6.43
C SER A 76 -7.08 19.71 5.51
N GLU A 77 -5.82 19.61 5.94
CA GLU A 77 -4.63 19.95 5.16
C GLU A 77 -4.10 18.75 4.37
N THR A 78 -4.78 17.61 4.42
CA THR A 78 -4.35 16.36 3.76
C THR A 78 -5.31 15.99 2.64
N ARG A 79 -4.76 15.57 1.51
CA ARG A 79 -5.52 14.93 0.42
C ARG A 79 -5.36 13.42 0.53
N GLN A 80 -6.49 12.71 0.54
CA GLN A 80 -6.52 11.25 0.43
C GLN A 80 -6.75 10.84 -1.03
N TYR A 81 -5.93 9.91 -1.50
CA TYR A 81 -6.08 9.21 -2.77
C TYR A 81 -6.19 7.71 -2.50
N VAL A 82 -6.92 7.00 -3.36
CA VAL A 82 -7.21 5.58 -3.13
C VAL A 82 -6.94 4.75 -4.38
N ARG A 83 -6.34 3.58 -4.15
CA ARG A 83 -6.33 2.45 -5.08
C ARG A 83 -7.24 1.36 -4.52
N ASP A 84 -8.37 1.13 -5.17
CA ASP A 84 -9.34 0.10 -4.79
C ASP A 84 -9.76 -0.74 -6.02
N PRO A 85 -8.89 -1.66 -6.49
CA PRO A 85 -9.18 -2.47 -7.68
C PRO A 85 -10.36 -3.43 -7.48
N GLU A 86 -10.55 -3.93 -6.25
CA GLU A 86 -11.56 -4.93 -5.92
C GLU A 86 -12.90 -4.31 -5.45
N GLY A 87 -12.94 -2.99 -5.24
CA GLY A 87 -14.15 -2.30 -4.81
C GLY A 87 -14.52 -2.56 -3.35
N VAL A 88 -13.54 -2.88 -2.49
CA VAL A 88 -13.78 -3.25 -1.09
C VAL A 88 -14.32 -2.09 -0.25
N LEU A 89 -14.15 -0.85 -0.72
CA LEU A 89 -14.72 0.33 -0.07
C LEU A 89 -16.22 0.51 -0.36
N GLY A 90 -16.80 -0.27 -1.28
CA GLY A 90 -18.23 -0.21 -1.61
C GLY A 90 -18.66 1.03 -2.40
N ASP A 91 -17.74 1.93 -2.76
CA ASP A 91 -18.00 3.11 -3.60
C ASP A 91 -17.72 2.80 -5.08
N GLU A 92 -18.80 2.64 -5.85
CA GLU A 92 -18.70 2.31 -7.27
C GLU A 92 -18.17 3.47 -8.13
N ALA A 93 -18.37 4.72 -7.71
CA ALA A 93 -17.83 5.89 -8.40
C ALA A 93 -16.30 5.96 -8.21
N LEU A 94 -15.83 5.72 -6.98
CA LEU A 94 -14.41 5.66 -6.65
C LEU A 94 -13.71 4.53 -7.41
N ARG A 95 -14.29 3.32 -7.40
CA ARG A 95 -13.75 2.17 -8.13
C ARG A 95 -13.63 2.44 -9.63
N ARG A 96 -14.62 3.11 -10.24
CA ARG A 96 -14.58 3.50 -11.66
C ARG A 96 -13.56 4.60 -11.96
N ALA A 97 -13.27 5.46 -10.99
CA ALA A 97 -12.32 6.56 -11.16
C ALA A 97 -10.86 6.10 -11.08
N TYR A 98 -10.59 4.98 -10.39
CA TYR A 98 -9.28 4.31 -10.39
C TYR A 98 -8.92 3.77 -11.77
N GLN A 99 -7.69 4.03 -12.22
CA GLN A 99 -7.17 3.57 -13.51
C GLN A 99 -5.83 2.84 -13.30
N PRO A 100 -5.78 1.51 -13.38
CA PRO A 100 -4.56 0.73 -13.12
C PRO A 100 -3.50 0.85 -14.22
N ASP A 101 -3.91 1.18 -15.45
CA ASP A 101 -3.03 1.36 -16.61
C ASP A 101 -3.29 2.74 -17.24
N ALA A 102 -3.05 3.79 -16.47
CA ALA A 102 -3.29 5.16 -16.89
C ALA A 102 -2.22 5.65 -17.89
N THR A 103 -2.62 6.56 -18.78
CA THR A 103 -1.64 7.37 -19.51
C THR A 103 -1.28 8.59 -18.67
N LEU A 104 0.01 8.79 -18.38
CA LEU A 104 0.46 9.97 -17.64
C LEU A 104 0.17 11.25 -18.44
N PRO A 105 -0.54 12.26 -17.88
CA PRO A 105 -0.79 13.52 -18.57
C PRO A 105 0.51 14.23 -18.97
N ARG A 106 0.45 15.00 -20.05
CA ARG A 106 1.62 15.71 -20.60
C ARG A 106 2.15 16.81 -19.67
N ASP A 107 1.29 17.36 -18.84
CA ASP A 107 1.60 18.40 -17.85
C ASP A 107 1.92 17.82 -16.47
N ALA A 108 1.87 16.50 -16.29
CA ALA A 108 2.22 15.85 -15.04
C ALA A 108 3.68 16.11 -14.66
N GLN A 109 3.89 16.46 -13.39
CA GLN A 109 5.20 16.72 -12.81
C GLN A 109 5.44 15.81 -11.61
N ALA A 110 6.65 15.28 -11.51
CA ALA A 110 7.10 14.56 -10.33
C ALA A 110 7.10 15.52 -9.13
N THR A 111 6.60 15.08 -7.99
CA THR A 111 6.56 15.91 -6.77
C THR A 111 7.88 15.85 -5.97
N GLY A 112 8.79 14.96 -6.38
CA GLY A 112 10.00 14.59 -5.65
C GLY A 112 9.79 13.41 -4.69
N TYR A 113 8.54 13.00 -4.42
CA TYR A 113 8.25 11.88 -3.53
C TYR A 113 8.50 10.53 -4.19
N THR A 114 9.17 9.65 -3.46
CA THR A 114 9.48 8.28 -3.89
C THR A 114 9.33 7.30 -2.74
N SER A 115 8.80 6.11 -3.03
CA SER A 115 8.78 4.95 -2.15
C SER A 115 9.19 3.73 -2.96
N GLY A 116 10.33 3.12 -2.61
CA GLY A 116 10.96 2.09 -3.44
C GLY A 116 11.19 2.56 -4.88
N SER A 117 10.61 1.85 -5.85
CA SER A 117 10.64 2.19 -7.29
C SER A 117 9.47 3.05 -7.77
N THR A 118 8.57 3.45 -6.86
CA THR A 118 7.37 4.22 -7.16
C THR A 118 7.58 5.69 -6.86
N THR A 119 7.10 6.55 -7.75
CA THR A 119 7.20 8.01 -7.65
C THR A 119 5.82 8.64 -7.75
N LEU A 120 5.56 9.69 -6.96
CA LEU A 120 4.29 10.42 -7.00
C LEU A 120 4.37 11.60 -7.97
N TRP A 121 3.35 11.70 -8.81
CA TRP A 121 3.20 12.74 -9.82
C TRP A 121 1.82 13.39 -9.71
N LEU A 122 1.76 14.69 -10.02
CA LEU A 122 0.53 15.46 -10.09
C LEU A 122 0.49 16.24 -11.40
N ALA A 123 -0.66 16.27 -12.06
CA ALA A 123 -0.88 17.08 -13.25
C ALA A 123 -1.66 18.35 -12.88
N PRO A 124 -1.17 19.56 -13.19
CA PRO A 124 -1.91 20.79 -12.94
C PRO A 124 -3.35 20.79 -13.49
N SER A 125 -3.58 20.10 -14.61
CA SER A 125 -4.90 19.96 -15.25
C SER A 125 -5.93 19.18 -14.43
N ASP A 126 -5.52 18.28 -13.51
CA ASP A 126 -6.45 17.41 -12.78
C ASP A 126 -6.04 17.09 -11.32
N ARG A 127 -5.04 17.78 -10.76
CA ARG A 127 -4.48 17.59 -9.41
C ARG A 127 -5.50 17.62 -8.28
N ASP A 128 -6.65 18.26 -8.50
CA ASP A 128 -7.74 18.34 -7.52
C ASP A 128 -8.64 17.10 -7.52
N THR A 129 -8.42 16.16 -8.44
CA THR A 129 -9.23 14.95 -8.62
C THR A 129 -8.44 13.65 -8.56
N ARG A 130 -7.11 13.68 -8.77
CA ARG A 130 -6.29 12.45 -8.81
C ARG A 130 -4.81 12.71 -8.60
N ALA A 131 -4.13 11.63 -8.25
CA ALA A 131 -2.68 11.50 -8.20
C ALA A 131 -2.22 10.40 -9.16
N TYR A 132 -0.97 10.47 -9.61
CA TYR A 132 -0.38 9.47 -10.49
C TYR A 132 0.80 8.79 -9.80
N LEU A 133 0.74 7.47 -9.67
CA LEU A 133 1.80 6.66 -9.10
C LEU A 133 2.55 5.99 -10.25
N VAL A 134 3.82 6.34 -10.41
CA VAL A 134 4.66 5.88 -11.53
C VAL A 134 5.76 4.97 -11.01
N THR A 135 5.67 3.68 -11.34
CA THR A 135 6.72 2.68 -11.08
C THR A 135 7.65 2.58 -12.29
N THR A 136 8.96 2.48 -12.07
CA THR A 136 9.96 2.62 -13.15
C THR A 136 10.44 1.32 -13.81
N ASP A 137 10.26 0.14 -13.18
CA ASP A 137 10.71 -1.15 -13.76
C ASP A 137 9.81 -2.35 -13.34
N PRO A 138 8.94 -2.86 -14.24
CA PRO A 138 8.61 -2.29 -15.54
C PRO A 138 7.84 -0.96 -15.35
N ARG A 139 7.87 -0.09 -16.36
CA ARG A 139 7.09 1.14 -16.30
C ARG A 139 5.59 0.84 -16.15
N ARG A 140 4.98 1.36 -15.09
CA ARG A 140 3.54 1.32 -14.81
C ARG A 140 3.10 2.69 -14.31
N VAL A 141 1.90 3.10 -14.70
CA VAL A 141 1.31 4.37 -14.26
C VAL A 141 -0.10 4.04 -13.80
N GLU A 142 -0.36 4.24 -12.51
CA GLU A 142 -1.70 4.16 -11.97
C GLU A 142 -2.22 5.58 -11.73
N ALA A 143 -3.51 5.85 -12.00
CA ALA A 143 -4.19 7.07 -11.57
C ALA A 143 -5.11 6.75 -10.39
N TRP A 144 -4.79 7.33 -9.24
CA TRP A 144 -5.51 7.14 -7.99
C TRP A 144 -6.47 8.32 -7.78
N PRO A 145 -7.79 8.10 -7.75
CA PRO A 145 -8.76 9.17 -7.50
C PRO A 145 -8.58 9.77 -6.11
N ARG A 146 -8.77 11.09 -6.02
CA ARG A 146 -8.90 11.81 -4.75
C ARG A 146 -10.27 11.53 -4.16
N VAL A 147 -10.33 11.38 -2.84
CA VAL A 147 -11.56 11.18 -2.10
C VAL A 147 -11.85 12.39 -1.21
N GLU A 148 -13.09 12.87 -1.28
CA GLU A 148 -13.59 14.02 -0.50
C GLU A 148 -15.09 13.79 -0.20
N PRO A 149 -15.50 13.67 1.07
CA PRO A 149 -14.66 13.66 2.27
C PRO A 149 -13.75 12.43 2.35
N PRO A 150 -12.66 12.45 3.15
CA PRO A 150 -11.82 11.28 3.36
C PRO A 150 -12.63 10.08 3.87
N VAL A 151 -12.35 8.91 3.31
CA VAL A 151 -12.89 7.63 3.77
C VAL A 151 -12.01 7.09 4.90
N GLY A 152 -12.65 6.69 5.98
CA GLY A 152 -12.06 6.01 7.12
C GLY A 152 -13.01 4.93 7.63
N CYS A 153 -12.49 4.02 8.42
CA CYS A 153 -13.32 3.13 9.23
C CYS A 153 -13.59 3.78 10.58
N ASP A 154 -14.82 3.62 11.06
CA ASP A 154 -15.23 3.97 12.43
C ASP A 154 -15.11 2.76 13.37
#